data_AF-A0A954YIN4-F1
#
_entry.id   AF-A0A954YIN4-F1
#
_cell.length_a   1.000
_cell.length_b   1.000
_cell.length_c   1.000
_cell.angle_alpha   90.00
_cell.angle_beta   90.00
_cell.angle_gamma   90.00
#
_symmetry.space_group_name_H-M   'P 1'
#
loop_
_entity.id
_entity.type
_entity.pdbx_description
1 polymer ?
#
loop_
_entity_poly.entity_id
_entity_poly.type
_entity_poly.pdbx_seq_one_letter_code
_entity_poly.pdbx_strand_id
1 'polypeptide(L)'
;SAARSVLYRLNDGATYQEGCFPPCRCLIADGDIRGTFVLTYVGTSGTTSNYRVADVNWWVTFGDRDIHITGGGDYRRISGVAGFLHEFELELNVDGNPQRFRGGANDFDNNFPTIDGVTISVNGLECYDIAIGIDASPVPVNEVQRYCLERPSNYQEGCLPPCLCPILASSPLTGRYGLVELRNYGTWIEYAVVDMGLRVRSSDFDPPSSTFQGVGRYIWVSGFAGVIEQMQLALSIDGGPPTAFDSGFNNDFDNEFPGRIDIRVARNGFFCYDIVLDIRSPRCRVISPLPAMSEEAGGRATPEKAPIGG
;
A
#
# COMPACT_ATOMS: atom_id res chain seq x y z
N SER A 1 17.64 18.69 0.95
CA SER A 1 16.80 18.07 -0.10
C SER A 1 15.82 17.15 0.61
N ALA A 2 14.51 17.24 0.34
CA ALA A 2 13.55 16.31 0.94
C ALA A 2 13.79 14.90 0.36
N ALA A 3 13.80 13.89 1.23
CA ALA A 3 13.93 12.50 0.79
C ALA A 3 12.78 12.15 -0.16
N ARG A 4 13.09 11.59 -1.33
CA ARG A 4 12.08 11.20 -2.32
C ARG A 4 11.70 9.75 -2.08
N SER A 5 10.45 9.53 -1.70
CA SER A 5 9.83 8.20 -1.57
C SER A 5 9.18 7.79 -2.90
N VAL A 6 9.38 6.54 -3.30
CA VAL A 6 8.85 5.95 -4.52
C VAL A 6 8.20 4.63 -4.14
N LEU A 7 6.94 4.43 -4.58
CA LEU A 7 6.24 3.16 -4.43
C LEU A 7 6.75 2.18 -5.48
N TYR A 8 7.04 0.96 -5.07
CA TYR A 8 7.44 -0.15 -5.91
C TYR A 8 6.39 -1.26 -5.85
N ARG A 9 6.19 -1.95 -6.98
CA ARG A 9 5.37 -3.16 -7.09
C ARG A 9 6.27 -4.32 -7.53
N LEU A 10 6.08 -5.49 -6.94
CA LEU A 10 6.73 -6.72 -7.40
C LEU A 10 6.21 -7.09 -8.79
N ASN A 11 7.12 -7.38 -9.71
CA ASN A 11 6.81 -7.88 -11.04
C ASN A 11 6.57 -9.40 -10.99
N ASP A 12 6.02 -9.98 -12.06
CA ASP A 12 5.75 -11.42 -12.15
C ASP A 12 7.03 -12.30 -12.09
N GLY A 13 8.21 -11.70 -12.27
CA GLY A 13 9.50 -12.37 -12.10
C GLY A 13 9.96 -12.55 -10.65
N ALA A 14 9.26 -11.95 -9.68
CA ALA A 14 9.57 -12.10 -8.27
C ALA A 14 9.26 -13.53 -7.80
N THR A 15 10.05 -14.06 -6.87
CA THR A 15 9.93 -15.45 -6.42
C THR A 15 9.89 -15.55 -4.91
N TYR A 16 9.18 -16.55 -4.40
CA TYR A 16 9.29 -17.01 -3.02
C TYR A 16 9.62 -18.49 -3.03
N GLN A 17 10.60 -18.89 -2.23
CA GLN A 17 11.03 -20.27 -2.11
C GLN A 17 11.21 -20.63 -0.64
N GLU A 18 10.73 -21.80 -0.25
CA GLU A 18 10.90 -22.32 1.11
C GLU A 18 11.26 -23.79 1.03
N GLY A 19 12.35 -24.18 1.70
CA GLY A 19 12.81 -25.56 1.71
C GLY A 19 14.33 -25.68 1.90
N CYS A 20 14.88 -26.84 1.54
CA CYS A 20 16.31 -27.12 1.71
C CYS A 20 17.13 -26.70 0.49
N PHE A 21 17.97 -25.70 0.68
CA PHE A 21 19.06 -25.36 -0.21
C PHE A 21 20.30 -26.22 0.09
N PRO A 22 21.24 -26.35 -0.88
CA PRO A 22 22.49 -27.04 -0.65
C PRO A 22 23.20 -26.56 0.64
N PRO A 23 23.85 -27.44 1.40
CA PRO A 23 24.10 -28.86 1.14
C PRO A 23 22.99 -29.82 1.59
N CYS A 24 21.94 -29.35 2.27
CA CYS A 24 20.86 -30.21 2.73
C CYS A 24 19.99 -30.67 1.55
N ARG A 25 19.50 -31.91 1.61
CA ARG A 25 18.65 -32.50 0.56
C ARG A 25 17.21 -32.62 1.06
N CYS A 26 16.35 -31.70 0.62
CA CYS A 26 14.90 -31.86 0.61
C CYS A 26 14.30 -31.01 -0.52
N LEU A 27 12.99 -31.09 -0.74
CA LEU A 27 12.33 -30.31 -1.78
C LEU A 27 12.34 -28.83 -1.41
N ILE A 28 12.51 -27.99 -2.43
CA ILE A 28 12.19 -26.56 -2.39
C ILE A 28 10.79 -26.44 -2.97
N ALA A 29 9.90 -25.76 -2.25
CA ALA A 29 8.59 -25.41 -2.76
C ALA A 29 8.57 -23.93 -3.14
N ASP A 30 7.94 -23.65 -4.28
CA ASP A 30 7.79 -22.30 -4.81
C ASP A 30 6.44 -21.72 -4.37
N GLY A 31 6.46 -20.46 -3.99
CA GLY A 31 5.30 -19.64 -3.68
C GLY A 31 5.14 -18.52 -4.69
N ASP A 32 3.90 -18.14 -4.91
CA ASP A 32 3.54 -17.05 -5.80
C ASP A 32 3.47 -15.73 -5.02
N ILE A 33 4.51 -14.91 -5.15
CA ILE A 33 4.64 -13.65 -4.42
C ILE A 33 4.19 -12.45 -5.25
N ARG A 34 3.43 -11.55 -4.62
CA ARG A 34 3.05 -10.27 -5.18
C ARG A 34 2.94 -9.23 -4.08
N GLY A 35 3.01 -7.94 -4.44
CA GLY A 35 2.78 -6.88 -3.47
C GLY A 35 3.57 -5.61 -3.78
N THR A 36 3.73 -4.79 -2.75
CA THR A 36 4.37 -3.47 -2.87
C THR A 36 5.31 -3.18 -1.70
N PHE A 37 6.18 -2.20 -1.88
CA PHE A 37 6.97 -1.58 -0.81
C PHE A 37 7.34 -0.15 -1.21
N VAL A 38 7.76 0.67 -0.26
CA VAL A 38 8.22 2.04 -0.50
C VAL A 38 9.73 2.12 -0.36
N LEU A 39 10.38 2.71 -1.36
CA LEU A 39 11.79 3.00 -1.35
C LEU A 39 12.02 4.51 -1.17
N THR A 40 12.75 4.90 -0.12
CA THR A 40 13.03 6.31 0.18
C THR A 40 14.53 6.57 0.16
N TYR A 41 14.98 7.45 -0.74
CA TYR A 41 16.39 7.82 -0.80
C TYR A 41 16.81 8.60 0.46
N VAL A 42 17.82 8.10 1.16
CA VAL A 42 18.34 8.67 2.42
C VAL A 42 19.56 9.55 2.16
N GLY A 43 20.40 9.19 1.20
CA GLY A 43 21.61 9.92 0.86
C GLY A 43 22.69 9.03 0.27
N THR A 44 23.79 9.65 -0.15
CA THR A 44 24.96 8.95 -0.67
C THR A 44 26.14 9.12 0.27
N SER A 45 26.83 8.02 0.54
CA SER A 45 28.05 7.95 1.35
C SER A 45 29.16 7.28 0.55
N GLY A 46 30.12 8.07 0.06
CA GLY A 46 31.16 7.55 -0.84
C GLY A 46 30.55 7.06 -2.16
N THR A 47 30.76 5.78 -2.49
CA THR A 47 30.21 5.13 -3.69
C THR A 47 28.84 4.48 -3.46
N THR A 48 28.29 4.57 -2.24
CA THR A 48 27.04 3.90 -1.87
C THR A 48 25.89 4.88 -1.83
N SER A 49 24.84 4.60 -2.59
CA SER A 49 23.53 5.24 -2.46
C SER A 49 22.67 4.43 -1.50
N ASN A 50 22.19 5.08 -0.44
CA ASN A 50 21.43 4.44 0.63
C ASN A 50 19.94 4.80 0.53
N TYR A 51 19.11 3.79 0.75
CA TYR A 51 17.67 3.90 0.72
C TYR A 51 17.08 3.17 1.92
N ARG A 52 15.98 3.71 2.45
CA ARG A 52 15.11 3.02 3.40
C ARG A 52 14.03 2.27 2.63
N VAL A 53 13.85 1.01 2.95
CA VAL A 53 12.69 0.20 2.56
C VAL A 53 11.66 0.29 3.68
N ALA A 54 10.43 0.65 3.34
CA ALA A 54 9.32 0.76 4.29
C ALA A 54 8.05 0.21 3.67
N ASP A 55 7.02 0.01 4.50
CA ASP A 55 5.68 -0.38 4.06
C ASP A 55 5.68 -1.62 3.16
N VAL A 56 6.57 -2.58 3.46
CA VAL A 56 6.54 -3.88 2.78
C VAL A 56 5.19 -4.50 3.04
N ASN A 57 4.52 -4.88 1.95
CA ASN A 57 3.20 -5.49 1.94
C ASN A 57 3.16 -6.51 0.82
N TRP A 58 3.66 -7.70 1.11
CA TRP A 58 3.71 -8.81 0.17
C TRP A 58 2.80 -9.93 0.62
N TRP A 59 2.20 -10.59 -0.36
CA TRP A 59 1.36 -11.75 -0.19
C TRP A 59 1.96 -12.89 -0.98
N VAL A 60 2.08 -14.05 -0.35
CA VAL A 60 2.56 -15.28 -0.99
C VAL A 60 1.45 -16.30 -0.97
N THR A 61 1.04 -16.78 -2.14
CA THR A 61 0.18 -17.96 -2.23
C THR A 61 1.09 -19.19 -2.29
N PHE A 62 1.06 -20.01 -1.25
CA PHE A 62 1.98 -21.13 -1.06
C PHE A 62 1.20 -22.41 -0.73
N GLY A 63 0.94 -23.25 -1.74
CA GLY A 63 -0.02 -24.35 -1.61
C GLY A 63 -1.43 -23.80 -1.34
N ASP A 64 -2.07 -24.26 -0.26
CA ASP A 64 -3.44 -23.87 0.11
C ASP A 64 -3.49 -22.69 1.12
N ARG A 65 -2.34 -22.06 1.41
CA ARG A 65 -2.25 -20.92 2.34
C ARG A 65 -1.82 -19.64 1.63
N ASP A 66 -2.34 -18.52 2.13
CA ASP A 66 -1.82 -17.18 1.86
C ASP A 66 -0.97 -16.74 3.06
N ILE A 67 0.26 -16.32 2.80
CA ILE A 67 1.21 -15.79 3.79
C ILE A 67 1.27 -14.27 3.61
N HIS A 68 1.08 -13.51 4.68
CA HIS A 68 1.27 -12.06 4.68
C HIS A 68 2.66 -11.71 5.21
N ILE A 69 3.43 -10.98 4.39
CA ILE A 69 4.76 -10.50 4.73
C ILE A 69 4.74 -8.98 4.83
N THR A 70 5.10 -8.48 6.01
CA THR A 70 5.19 -7.03 6.30
C THR A 70 6.54 -6.65 6.86
N GLY A 71 6.91 -5.37 6.87
CA GLY A 71 8.14 -4.91 7.50
C GLY A 71 8.86 -3.82 6.71
N GLY A 72 10.18 -3.82 6.80
CA GLY A 72 11.04 -2.83 6.15
C GLY A 72 12.51 -3.07 6.44
N GLY A 73 13.35 -2.10 6.12
CA GLY A 73 14.79 -2.19 6.33
C GLY A 73 15.56 -1.23 5.45
N ASP A 74 16.71 -1.69 4.95
CA ASP A 74 17.64 -0.89 4.17
C ASP A 74 17.93 -1.54 2.81
N TYR A 75 18.09 -0.68 1.81
CA TYR A 75 18.60 -1.04 0.50
C TYR A 75 19.78 -0.16 0.15
N ARG A 76 20.87 -0.78 -0.31
CA ARG A 76 22.10 -0.09 -0.71
C ARG A 76 22.43 -0.42 -2.14
N ARG A 77 22.82 0.61 -2.88
CA ARG A 77 23.34 0.50 -4.23
C ARG A 77 24.76 1.01 -4.27
N ILE A 78 25.72 0.11 -4.43
CA ILE A 78 27.15 0.37 -4.32
C ILE A 78 27.73 0.41 -5.72
N SER A 79 28.29 1.55 -6.13
CA SER A 79 28.98 1.68 -7.41
C SER A 79 30.35 1.01 -7.35
N GLY A 80 30.63 0.16 -8.33
CA GLY A 80 31.92 -0.50 -8.53
C GLY A 80 32.41 -0.36 -9.98
N VAL A 81 33.63 -0.84 -10.25
CA VAL A 81 34.28 -0.70 -11.57
C VAL A 81 33.52 -1.46 -12.66
N ALA A 82 32.82 -2.54 -12.30
CA ALA A 82 32.13 -3.41 -13.25
C ALA A 82 30.60 -3.21 -13.25
N GLY A 83 30.03 -2.27 -12.50
CA GLY A 83 28.58 -2.11 -12.38
C GLY A 83 28.16 -1.73 -10.97
N PHE A 84 26.95 -2.12 -10.58
CA PHE A 84 26.41 -1.82 -9.25
C PHE A 84 26.15 -3.10 -8.47
N LEU A 85 26.57 -3.13 -7.20
CA LEU A 85 26.13 -4.15 -6.26
C LEU A 85 24.87 -3.63 -5.55
N HIS A 86 23.83 -4.45 -5.55
CA HIS A 86 22.60 -4.24 -4.81
C HIS A 86 22.66 -5.07 -3.53
N GLU A 87 22.36 -4.47 -2.39
CA GLU A 87 22.26 -5.17 -1.10
C GLU A 87 20.97 -4.79 -0.40
N PHE A 88 20.25 -5.79 0.09
CA PHE A 88 19.08 -5.63 0.94
C PHE A 88 19.35 -6.24 2.32
N GLU A 89 18.92 -5.52 3.34
CA GLU A 89 18.82 -6.01 4.71
C GLU A 89 17.43 -5.64 5.24
N LEU A 90 16.55 -6.63 5.34
CA LEU A 90 15.15 -6.43 5.70
C LEU A 90 14.80 -7.17 6.99
N GLU A 91 14.03 -6.52 7.85
CA GLU A 91 13.34 -7.12 8.98
C GLU A 91 11.89 -7.32 8.56
N LEU A 92 11.55 -8.56 8.25
CA LEU A 92 10.23 -8.94 7.74
C LEU A 92 9.51 -9.80 8.76
N ASN A 93 8.23 -9.52 8.95
CA ASN A 93 7.32 -10.35 9.70
C ASN A 93 6.57 -11.25 8.71
N VAL A 94 6.82 -12.56 8.78
CA VAL A 94 6.20 -13.60 7.95
C VAL A 94 5.13 -14.32 8.78
N ASP A 95 3.85 -14.01 8.54
CA ASP A 95 2.71 -14.57 9.28
C ASP A 95 2.84 -14.50 10.82
N GLY A 96 3.27 -13.34 11.33
CA GLY A 96 3.46 -13.11 12.75
C GLY A 96 4.85 -13.48 13.28
N ASN A 97 5.74 -14.03 12.45
CA ASN A 97 7.11 -14.42 12.82
C ASN A 97 8.14 -13.43 12.27
N PRO A 98 8.76 -12.59 13.12
CA PRO A 98 9.84 -11.71 12.71
C PRO A 98 11.07 -12.51 12.27
N GLN A 99 11.59 -12.18 11.10
CA GLN A 99 12.75 -12.78 10.48
C GLN A 99 13.61 -11.70 9.82
N ARG A 100 14.88 -12.02 9.65
CA ARG A 100 15.84 -11.08 9.07
C ARG A 100 16.38 -11.63 7.78
N PHE A 101 16.08 -10.94 6.69
CA PHE A 101 16.49 -11.31 5.35
C PHE A 101 17.66 -10.46 4.90
N ARG A 102 18.65 -11.12 4.31
CA ARG A 102 19.81 -10.46 3.73
C ARG A 102 20.14 -11.06 2.39
N GLY A 103 20.68 -10.23 1.51
CA GLY A 103 21.18 -10.69 0.24
C GLY A 103 21.48 -9.54 -0.70
N GLY A 104 21.77 -9.89 -1.93
CA GLY A 104 22.24 -8.95 -2.92
C GLY A 104 22.51 -9.59 -4.25
N ALA A 105 22.75 -8.74 -5.25
CA ALA A 105 23.15 -9.17 -6.58
C ALA A 105 23.96 -8.09 -7.28
N ASN A 106 24.77 -8.50 -8.24
CA ASN A 106 25.43 -7.58 -9.13
C ASN A 106 24.49 -7.23 -10.28
N ASP A 107 24.28 -5.94 -10.49
CA ASP A 107 23.56 -5.32 -11.60
C ASP A 107 24.59 -4.71 -12.55
N PHE A 108 24.90 -5.47 -13.60
CA PHE A 108 25.82 -5.05 -14.65
C PHE A 108 25.14 -4.17 -15.69
N ASP A 109 23.81 -4.28 -15.83
CA ASP A 109 23.03 -3.64 -16.88
C ASP A 109 22.55 -2.23 -16.48
N ASN A 110 22.66 -1.87 -15.21
CA ASN A 110 22.25 -0.59 -14.63
C ASN A 110 20.76 -0.31 -14.88
N ASN A 111 19.91 -1.30 -14.63
CA ASN A 111 18.46 -1.24 -14.86
C ASN A 111 17.68 -0.38 -13.84
N PHE A 112 18.38 0.17 -12.84
CA PHE A 112 17.77 1.06 -11.85
C PHE A 112 17.08 2.26 -12.54
N PRO A 113 15.80 2.57 -12.20
CA PRO A 113 15.13 2.27 -10.94
C PRO A 113 14.45 0.92 -10.84
N THR A 114 14.41 0.09 -11.88
CA THR A 114 13.96 -1.31 -11.76
C THR A 114 14.98 -2.11 -10.96
N ILE A 115 14.48 -3.04 -10.14
CA ILE A 115 15.28 -3.93 -9.30
C ILE A 115 14.98 -5.34 -9.77
N ASP A 116 15.97 -6.03 -10.31
CA ASP A 116 15.85 -7.39 -10.84
C ASP A 116 17.03 -8.26 -10.38
N GLY A 117 16.81 -9.57 -10.30
CA GLY A 117 17.86 -10.54 -10.02
C GLY A 117 18.45 -10.51 -8.60
N VAL A 118 17.83 -9.80 -7.66
CA VAL A 118 18.28 -9.76 -6.26
C VAL A 118 17.60 -10.86 -5.44
N THR A 119 18.37 -11.76 -4.83
CA THR A 119 17.83 -12.75 -3.89
C THR A 119 18.20 -12.38 -2.46
N ILE A 120 17.21 -12.37 -1.56
CA ILE A 120 17.40 -12.28 -0.11
C ILE A 120 16.97 -13.57 0.56
N SER A 121 17.59 -13.92 1.69
CA SER A 121 17.25 -15.13 2.44
C SER A 121 17.51 -14.96 3.94
N VAL A 122 16.98 -15.86 4.75
CA VAL A 122 17.18 -15.85 6.21
C VAL A 122 18.53 -16.45 6.58
N ASN A 123 18.90 -17.56 5.93
CA ASN A 123 20.07 -18.37 6.25
C ASN A 123 21.14 -18.39 5.13
N GLY A 124 21.07 -17.48 4.16
CA GLY A 124 22.09 -17.37 3.12
C GLY A 124 22.00 -18.43 2.03
N LEU A 125 20.81 -19.01 1.81
CA LEU A 125 20.56 -20.13 0.91
C LEU A 125 21.31 -21.40 1.36
N GLU A 126 21.37 -21.62 2.67
CA GLU A 126 21.99 -22.80 3.26
C GLU A 126 20.97 -23.65 4.02
N CYS A 127 20.86 -24.92 3.63
CA CYS A 127 19.94 -25.85 4.26
C CYS A 127 18.51 -25.32 4.30
N TYR A 128 17.74 -25.54 5.38
CA TYR A 128 16.37 -25.04 5.42
C TYR A 128 16.36 -23.51 5.49
N ASP A 129 15.78 -22.88 4.47
CA ASP A 129 15.77 -21.43 4.33
C ASP A 129 14.48 -20.97 3.65
N ILE A 130 14.20 -19.68 3.81
CA ILE A 130 13.21 -18.94 3.03
C ILE A 130 14.00 -17.95 2.18
N ALA A 131 13.82 -18.03 0.86
CA ALA A 131 14.45 -17.14 -0.11
C ALA A 131 13.39 -16.36 -0.87
N ILE A 132 13.65 -15.07 -1.09
CA ILE A 132 12.78 -14.18 -1.86
C ILE A 132 13.62 -13.57 -2.98
N GLY A 133 13.24 -13.85 -4.21
CA GLY A 133 13.75 -13.14 -5.39
C GLY A 133 12.97 -11.84 -5.57
N ILE A 134 13.64 -10.70 -5.42
CA ILE A 134 13.06 -9.38 -5.62
C ILE A 134 13.22 -9.01 -7.09
N ASP A 135 12.09 -8.94 -7.77
CA ASP A 135 11.91 -8.31 -9.07
C ASP A 135 10.81 -7.25 -8.91
N ALA A 136 11.13 -5.97 -9.09
CA ALA A 136 10.24 -4.86 -8.78
C ALA A 136 10.49 -3.62 -9.64
N SER A 137 9.39 -2.93 -9.98
CA SER A 137 9.42 -1.66 -10.72
C SER A 137 8.74 -0.54 -9.94
N PRO A 138 9.16 0.73 -10.12
CA PRO A 138 8.40 1.88 -9.63
C PRO A 138 6.97 1.88 -10.17
N VAL A 139 6.00 2.15 -9.31
CA VAL A 139 4.58 2.30 -9.69
C VAL A 139 4.35 3.70 -10.25
N PRO A 140 3.91 3.85 -11.50
CA PRO A 140 3.52 5.15 -12.04
C PRO A 140 2.37 5.77 -11.25
N VAL A 141 2.40 7.09 -11.03
CA VAL A 141 1.40 7.77 -10.19
C VAL A 141 -0.02 7.62 -10.72
N ASN A 142 -0.19 7.48 -12.03
CA ASN A 142 -1.48 7.25 -12.70
C ASN A 142 -2.02 5.83 -12.52
N GLU A 143 -1.19 4.86 -12.12
CA GLU A 143 -1.63 3.51 -11.75
C GLU A 143 -2.12 3.43 -10.31
N VAL A 144 -1.84 4.45 -9.49
CA VAL A 144 -2.35 4.53 -8.11
C VAL A 144 -3.76 5.10 -8.10
N GLN A 145 -4.72 4.21 -7.87
CA GLN A 145 -6.14 4.49 -7.79
C GLN A 145 -6.49 5.11 -6.42
N ARG A 146 -6.57 6.44 -6.34
CA ARG A 146 -6.77 7.14 -5.06
C ARG A 146 -8.23 7.24 -4.62
N TYR A 147 -8.46 6.96 -3.35
CA TYR A 147 -9.74 7.04 -2.66
C TYR A 147 -9.65 7.99 -1.48
N CYS A 148 -10.69 8.80 -1.30
CA CYS A 148 -10.77 9.82 -0.26
C CYS A 148 -12.02 9.56 0.56
N LEU A 149 -11.89 9.45 1.88
CA LEU A 149 -13.04 9.17 2.75
C LEU A 149 -14.04 10.33 2.67
N GLU A 150 -15.31 9.99 2.51
CA GLU A 150 -16.43 10.90 2.57
C GLU A 150 -17.31 10.65 3.78
N ARG A 151 -18.25 11.54 4.05
CA ARG A 151 -19.28 11.29 5.06
C ARG A 151 -20.31 10.31 4.48
N PRO A 152 -20.81 9.33 5.25
CA PRO A 152 -20.64 9.19 6.71
C PRO A 152 -19.55 8.18 7.17
N SER A 153 -18.34 8.15 6.61
CA SER A 153 -17.23 7.34 7.16
C SER A 153 -17.05 7.57 8.66
N ASN A 154 -16.89 6.49 9.42
CA ASN A 154 -17.02 6.54 10.87
C ASN A 154 -16.06 5.58 11.57
N TYR A 155 -15.57 6.02 12.72
CA TYR A 155 -14.85 5.20 13.68
C TYR A 155 -15.83 4.77 14.78
N GLN A 156 -15.70 3.51 15.21
CA GLN A 156 -16.45 2.97 16.34
C GLN A 156 -15.50 2.14 17.22
N GLU A 157 -15.56 2.36 18.52
CA GLU A 157 -14.87 1.54 19.51
C GLU A 157 -15.84 1.15 20.63
N GLY A 158 -15.86 -0.12 20.96
CA GLY A 158 -16.68 -0.64 22.05
C GLY A 158 -17.15 -2.07 21.78
N CYS A 159 -18.18 -2.48 22.51
CA CYS A 159 -18.69 -3.84 22.42
C CYS A 159 -19.72 -3.99 21.29
N LEU A 160 -19.50 -5.00 20.46
CA LEU A 160 -20.42 -5.51 19.46
C LEU A 160 -21.14 -6.76 20.01
N PRO A 161 -22.29 -7.15 19.44
CA PRO A 161 -22.94 -8.40 19.77
C PRO A 161 -21.94 -9.58 19.72
N PRO A 162 -21.98 -10.52 20.67
CA PRO A 162 -23.02 -10.74 21.70
C PRO A 162 -22.75 -10.06 23.06
N CYS A 163 -21.74 -9.21 23.19
CA CYS A 163 -21.17 -8.87 24.50
C CYS A 163 -21.84 -7.67 25.20
N LEU A 164 -22.94 -7.16 24.61
CA LEU A 164 -24.02 -6.31 25.17
C LEU A 164 -23.63 -5.08 26.03
N CYS A 165 -22.42 -4.54 25.92
CA CYS A 165 -22.08 -3.20 26.44
C CYS A 165 -22.27 -2.12 25.35
N PRO A 166 -22.50 -0.84 25.70
CA PRO A 166 -22.67 0.21 24.71
C PRO A 166 -21.40 0.46 23.89
N ILE A 167 -21.57 0.96 22.65
CA ILE A 167 -20.48 1.59 21.88
C ILE A 167 -19.94 2.73 22.74
N LEU A 168 -18.66 2.70 23.04
CA LEU A 168 -18.02 3.63 23.97
C LEU A 168 -17.59 4.92 23.27
N ALA A 169 -17.22 4.82 21.99
CA ALA A 169 -16.84 5.96 21.17
C ALA A 169 -17.34 5.79 19.74
N SER A 170 -17.89 6.87 19.18
CA SER A 170 -18.16 6.97 17.75
C SER A 170 -17.82 8.37 17.25
N SER A 171 -17.07 8.46 16.17
CA SER A 171 -16.57 9.75 15.67
C SER A 171 -16.25 9.71 14.18
N PRO A 172 -16.49 10.81 13.43
CA PRO A 172 -16.24 10.84 12.00
C PRO A 172 -14.80 10.47 11.64
N LEU A 173 -14.66 9.59 10.65
CA LEU A 173 -13.36 9.17 10.12
C LEU A 173 -13.07 9.94 8.83
N THR A 174 -11.85 10.46 8.72
CA THR A 174 -11.38 11.18 7.51
C THR A 174 -10.04 10.65 7.10
N GLY A 175 -9.70 10.72 5.82
CA GLY A 175 -8.43 10.19 5.34
C GLY A 175 -8.45 9.87 3.86
N ARG A 176 -7.41 9.16 3.43
CA ARG A 176 -7.25 8.69 2.06
C ARG A 176 -6.38 7.44 2.02
N TYR A 177 -6.43 6.76 0.89
CA TYR A 177 -5.55 5.66 0.53
C TYR A 177 -5.50 5.49 -0.99
N GLY A 178 -4.61 4.65 -1.47
CA GLY A 178 -4.53 4.22 -2.86
C GLY A 178 -4.75 2.71 -3.00
N LEU A 179 -5.27 2.31 -4.15
CA LEU A 179 -5.21 0.93 -4.63
C LEU A 179 -4.20 0.84 -5.78
N VAL A 180 -3.37 -0.20 -5.76
CA VAL A 180 -2.49 -0.57 -6.88
C VAL A 180 -2.82 -2.00 -7.26
N GLU A 181 -3.17 -2.22 -8.53
CA GLU A 181 -3.46 -3.55 -9.03
C GLU A 181 -2.22 -4.45 -8.91
N LEU A 182 -2.41 -5.62 -8.28
CA LEU A 182 -1.40 -6.67 -8.18
C LEU A 182 -1.67 -7.76 -9.21
N ARG A 183 -2.93 -8.22 -9.30
CA ARG A 183 -3.36 -9.26 -10.23
C ARG A 183 -4.78 -9.05 -10.71
N ASN A 184 -5.02 -9.49 -11.95
CA ASN A 184 -6.31 -9.40 -12.59
C ASN A 184 -6.59 -10.65 -13.44
N TYR A 185 -7.51 -11.47 -12.95
CA TYR A 185 -8.00 -12.68 -13.62
C TYR A 185 -9.38 -12.44 -14.27
N GLY A 186 -9.71 -11.18 -14.59
CA GLY A 186 -11.00 -10.76 -15.13
C GLY A 186 -12.04 -10.57 -14.03
N THR A 187 -12.58 -11.67 -13.49
CA THR A 187 -13.61 -11.61 -12.44
C THR A 187 -13.02 -11.52 -11.04
N TRP A 188 -11.77 -11.90 -10.85
CA TRP A 188 -11.04 -11.76 -9.58
C TRP A 188 -9.91 -10.77 -9.77
N ILE A 189 -9.92 -9.69 -9.00
CA ILE A 189 -8.88 -8.67 -9.02
C ILE A 189 -8.35 -8.46 -7.61
N GLU A 190 -7.03 -8.45 -7.48
CA GLU A 190 -6.33 -8.23 -6.22
C GLU A 190 -5.57 -6.90 -6.29
N TYR A 191 -5.75 -6.07 -5.27
CA TYR A 191 -5.10 -4.77 -5.13
C TYR A 191 -4.30 -4.71 -3.84
N ALA A 192 -3.13 -4.05 -3.90
CA ALA A 192 -2.47 -3.54 -2.72
C ALA A 192 -3.16 -2.25 -2.27
N VAL A 193 -3.48 -2.17 -0.99
CA VAL A 193 -3.85 -0.93 -0.32
C VAL A 193 -2.57 -0.24 0.15
N VAL A 194 -2.34 0.98 -0.33
CA VAL A 194 -1.10 1.74 -0.13
C VAL A 194 -1.40 3.16 0.37
N ASP A 195 -0.43 3.80 1.04
CA ASP A 195 -0.57 5.17 1.57
C ASP A 195 -1.85 5.36 2.39
N MET A 196 -2.25 4.34 3.18
CA MET A 196 -3.42 4.44 4.04
C MET A 196 -3.11 5.40 5.17
N GLY A 197 -3.85 6.50 5.24
CA GLY A 197 -3.74 7.49 6.30
C GLY A 197 -5.11 7.98 6.70
N LEU A 198 -5.61 7.47 7.83
CA LEU A 198 -6.90 7.82 8.40
C LEU A 198 -6.73 8.54 9.73
N ARG A 199 -7.71 9.38 10.05
CA ARG A 199 -7.74 10.16 11.29
C ARG A 199 -9.17 10.26 11.79
N VAL A 200 -9.35 9.93 13.07
CA VAL A 200 -10.57 10.19 13.81
C VAL A 200 -10.66 11.69 14.09
N ARG A 201 -11.76 12.32 13.67
CA ARG A 201 -12.07 13.68 14.06
C ARG A 201 -12.73 13.65 15.44
N SER A 202 -11.97 13.92 16.49
CA SER A 202 -12.53 14.16 17.82
C SER A 202 -13.23 15.52 17.88
N SER A 203 -14.20 15.65 18.77
CA SER A 203 -14.61 16.95 19.30
C SER A 203 -13.58 17.40 20.35
N ASP A 204 -13.57 18.69 20.71
CA ASP A 204 -12.59 19.26 21.66
C ASP A 204 -12.67 18.68 23.10
N PHE A 205 -13.58 17.75 23.38
CA PHE A 205 -13.93 17.29 24.72
C PHE A 205 -13.77 15.77 24.97
N ASP A 206 -13.33 14.96 24.00
CA ASP A 206 -13.12 13.50 24.15
C ASP A 206 -11.66 13.09 23.81
N PRO A 207 -11.12 11.97 24.35
CA PRO A 207 -9.70 11.58 24.28
C PRO A 207 -9.23 11.27 22.85
N PRO A 208 -7.91 11.18 22.60
CA PRO A 208 -7.25 11.88 21.49
C PRO A 208 -7.66 11.35 20.12
N SER A 209 -7.54 12.23 19.11
CA SER A 209 -7.68 11.87 17.71
C SER A 209 -6.74 10.71 17.36
N SER A 210 -7.27 9.50 17.22
CA SER A 210 -6.47 8.37 16.73
C SER A 210 -6.15 8.54 15.26
N THR A 211 -4.92 8.19 14.93
CA THR A 211 -4.41 8.09 13.57
C THR A 211 -4.18 6.63 13.22
N PHE A 212 -4.60 6.26 12.02
CA PHE A 212 -4.38 4.93 11.47
C PHE A 212 -3.52 5.05 10.23
N GLN A 213 -2.39 4.35 10.22
CA GLN A 213 -1.48 4.34 9.08
C GLN A 213 -1.10 2.92 8.72
N GLY A 214 -0.96 2.63 7.43
CA GLY A 214 -0.43 1.34 7.02
C GLY A 214 -0.76 0.95 5.59
N VAL A 215 -0.89 -0.36 5.42
CA VAL A 215 -0.98 -1.04 4.13
C VAL A 215 -1.97 -2.19 4.23
N GLY A 216 -2.29 -2.81 3.10
CA GLY A 216 -3.16 -3.97 3.10
C GLY A 216 -3.45 -4.55 1.73
N ARG A 217 -4.46 -5.38 1.66
CA ARG A 217 -4.95 -6.03 0.46
C ARG A 217 -6.45 -5.78 0.32
N TYR A 218 -6.87 -5.55 -0.91
CA TYR A 218 -8.27 -5.49 -1.27
C TYR A 218 -8.52 -6.48 -2.41
N ILE A 219 -9.40 -7.44 -2.17
CA ILE A 219 -9.85 -8.43 -3.15
C ILE A 219 -11.24 -8.04 -3.60
N TRP A 220 -11.44 -8.05 -4.91
CA TRP A 220 -12.73 -7.84 -5.54
C TRP A 220 -13.03 -8.98 -6.50
N VAL A 221 -14.15 -9.65 -6.28
CA VAL A 221 -14.61 -10.77 -7.11
C VAL A 221 -16.01 -10.47 -7.62
N SER A 222 -16.17 -10.37 -8.93
CA SER A 222 -17.49 -10.27 -9.57
C SER A 222 -17.99 -11.62 -10.06
N GLY A 223 -19.29 -11.86 -9.92
CA GLY A 223 -19.94 -13.06 -10.42
C GLY A 223 -21.39 -12.81 -10.80
N PHE A 224 -22.04 -13.84 -11.37
CA PHE A 224 -23.45 -13.78 -11.75
C PHE A 224 -24.40 -13.57 -10.56
N ALA A 225 -23.95 -13.89 -9.35
CA ALA A 225 -24.73 -13.83 -8.12
C ALA A 225 -24.39 -12.61 -7.24
N GLY A 226 -23.66 -11.62 -7.76
CA GLY A 226 -23.24 -10.42 -7.03
C GLY A 226 -21.73 -10.26 -6.96
N VAL A 227 -21.28 -9.38 -6.08
CA VAL A 227 -19.86 -9.11 -5.85
C VAL A 227 -19.48 -9.59 -4.45
N ILE A 228 -18.31 -10.23 -4.37
CA ILE A 228 -17.64 -10.55 -3.11
C ILE A 228 -16.43 -9.63 -3.00
N GLU A 229 -16.30 -8.98 -1.85
CA GLU A 229 -15.13 -8.16 -1.55
C GLU A 229 -14.56 -8.47 -0.17
N GLN A 230 -13.25 -8.26 -0.02
CA GLN A 230 -12.57 -8.35 1.26
C GLN A 230 -11.44 -7.32 1.31
N MET A 231 -11.37 -6.58 2.42
CA MET A 231 -10.25 -5.69 2.75
C MET A 231 -9.55 -6.18 4.00
N GLN A 232 -8.26 -6.47 3.86
CA GLN A 232 -7.38 -6.90 4.94
C GLN A 232 -6.29 -5.84 5.10
N LEU A 233 -6.14 -5.26 6.29
CA LEU A 233 -5.23 -4.16 6.55
C LEU A 233 -4.30 -4.50 7.71
N ALA A 234 -3.07 -4.03 7.64
CA ALA A 234 -2.13 -3.95 8.75
C ALA A 234 -1.97 -2.47 9.13
N LEU A 235 -2.64 -2.04 10.19
CA LEU A 235 -2.70 -0.64 10.61
C LEU A 235 -1.98 -0.41 11.94
N SER A 236 -1.08 0.57 11.95
CA SER A 236 -0.55 1.19 13.15
C SER A 236 -1.58 2.17 13.71
N ILE A 237 -1.83 2.12 15.01
CA ILE A 237 -2.65 3.08 15.74
C ILE A 237 -1.71 4.01 16.51
N ASP A 238 -1.72 5.30 16.19
CA ASP A 238 -0.91 6.34 16.84
C ASP A 238 0.59 6.02 16.89
N GLY A 239 1.10 5.42 15.81
CA GLY A 239 2.51 5.04 15.66
C GLY A 239 2.90 3.75 16.38
N GLY A 240 1.94 3.03 16.97
CA GLY A 240 2.15 1.70 17.56
C GLY A 240 2.47 0.61 16.53
N PRO A 241 2.71 -0.63 16.98
CA PRO A 241 2.93 -1.75 16.06
C PRO A 241 1.71 -1.98 15.14
N PRO A 242 1.92 -2.41 13.88
CA PRO A 242 0.81 -2.76 13.00
C PRO A 242 -0.06 -3.87 13.60
N THR A 243 -1.37 -3.71 13.45
CA THR A 243 -2.38 -4.67 13.88
C THR A 243 -3.31 -5.00 12.73
N ALA A 244 -3.77 -6.25 12.68
CA ALA A 244 -4.65 -6.71 11.61
C ALA A 244 -6.05 -6.10 11.77
N PHE A 245 -6.63 -5.69 10.65
CA PHE A 245 -8.05 -5.37 10.49
C PHE A 245 -8.57 -6.14 9.29
N ASP A 246 -9.72 -6.77 9.42
CA ASP A 246 -10.32 -7.55 8.34
C ASP A 246 -11.81 -7.20 8.22
N SER A 247 -12.30 -7.10 6.99
CA SER A 247 -13.72 -6.94 6.71
C SER A 247 -14.50 -8.25 6.74
N GLY A 248 -13.79 -9.39 6.67
CA GLY A 248 -14.36 -10.64 6.19
C GLY A 248 -14.78 -10.55 4.72
N PHE A 249 -15.27 -11.66 4.17
CA PHE A 249 -15.89 -11.66 2.86
C PHE A 249 -17.29 -11.06 2.95
N ASN A 250 -17.48 -9.91 2.30
CA ASN A 250 -18.76 -9.24 2.22
C ASN A 250 -19.38 -9.47 0.85
N ASN A 251 -20.66 -9.83 0.84
CA ASN A 251 -21.47 -9.86 -0.37
C ASN A 251 -22.12 -8.48 -0.50
N ASP A 252 -21.59 -7.63 -1.37
CA ASP A 252 -22.19 -6.34 -1.68
C ASP A 252 -22.88 -6.41 -3.05
N PHE A 253 -24.20 -6.26 -3.04
CA PHE A 253 -25.03 -6.27 -4.24
C PHE A 253 -25.12 -4.87 -4.88
N ASP A 254 -24.80 -3.82 -4.13
CA ASP A 254 -24.89 -2.42 -4.54
C ASP A 254 -23.50 -1.82 -4.83
N ASN A 255 -22.50 -2.68 -5.07
CA ASN A 255 -21.12 -2.25 -5.22
C ASN A 255 -20.94 -1.35 -6.45
N GLU A 256 -20.45 -0.13 -6.22
CA GLU A 256 -20.14 0.88 -7.23
C GLU A 256 -18.68 0.85 -7.66
N PHE A 257 -17.91 -0.17 -7.29
CA PHE A 257 -16.50 -0.31 -7.68
C PHE A 257 -16.34 -0.24 -9.21
N PRO A 258 -15.38 0.53 -9.75
CA PRO A 258 -14.29 1.23 -9.05
C PRO A 258 -14.61 2.66 -8.58
N GLY A 259 -15.86 3.12 -8.66
CA GLY A 259 -16.28 4.48 -8.33
C GLY A 259 -16.31 4.80 -6.83
N ARG A 260 -16.80 3.85 -6.01
CA ARG A 260 -16.90 3.95 -4.55
C ARG A 260 -16.57 2.61 -3.90
N ILE A 261 -15.99 2.67 -2.71
CA ILE A 261 -15.79 1.53 -1.80
C ILE A 261 -16.55 1.86 -0.52
N ASP A 262 -17.37 0.93 -0.04
CA ASP A 262 -18.18 1.04 1.18
C ASP A 262 -18.01 -0.25 1.99
N ILE A 263 -17.01 -0.26 2.87
CA ILE A 263 -16.60 -1.47 3.56
C ILE A 263 -16.32 -1.19 5.03
N ARG A 264 -16.67 -2.16 5.87
CA ARG A 264 -16.33 -2.13 7.29
C ARG A 264 -15.15 -3.07 7.52
N VAL A 265 -14.16 -2.63 8.27
CA VAL A 265 -13.04 -3.47 8.73
C VAL A 265 -12.96 -3.42 10.25
N ALA A 266 -12.61 -4.55 10.86
CA ALA A 266 -12.58 -4.69 12.31
C ALA A 266 -11.30 -5.39 12.77
N ARG A 267 -10.80 -4.99 13.95
CA ARG A 267 -9.56 -5.55 14.50
C ARG A 267 -9.77 -6.97 15.04
N ASN A 268 -10.91 -7.22 15.65
CA ASN A 268 -11.24 -8.49 16.31
C ASN A 268 -12.42 -9.21 15.64
N GLY A 269 -12.61 -9.00 14.33
CA GLY A 269 -13.61 -9.71 13.53
C GLY A 269 -15.06 -9.39 13.90
N PHE A 270 -15.33 -8.16 14.36
CA PHE A 270 -16.65 -7.68 14.76
C PHE A 270 -17.23 -8.37 16.01
N PHE A 271 -16.36 -8.86 16.90
CA PHE A 271 -16.78 -9.67 18.05
C PHE A 271 -16.38 -9.05 19.38
N CYS A 272 -17.33 -8.98 20.32
CA CYS A 272 -17.14 -8.33 21.63
C CYS A 272 -16.52 -6.94 21.49
N TYR A 273 -15.45 -6.64 22.25
CA TYR A 273 -14.77 -5.36 22.20
C TYR A 273 -13.93 -5.27 20.93
N ASP A 274 -14.24 -4.30 20.08
CA ASP A 274 -13.58 -4.13 18.81
C ASP A 274 -13.39 -2.65 18.45
N ILE A 275 -12.44 -2.41 17.55
CA ILE A 275 -12.29 -1.17 16.82
C ILE A 275 -12.77 -1.44 15.39
N VAL A 276 -13.79 -0.72 14.98
CA VAL A 276 -14.37 -0.83 13.64
C VAL A 276 -14.20 0.48 12.89
N LEU A 277 -13.70 0.36 11.65
CA LEU A 277 -13.63 1.46 10.70
C LEU A 277 -14.69 1.22 9.62
N ASP A 278 -15.68 2.09 9.54
CA ASP A 278 -16.63 2.18 8.42
C ASP A 278 -16.03 3.11 7.38
N ILE A 279 -15.53 2.53 6.29
CA ILE A 279 -14.79 3.21 5.23
C ILE A 279 -15.71 3.40 4.04
N ARG A 280 -16.13 4.66 3.83
CA ARG A 280 -16.87 5.07 2.64
C ARG A 280 -16.03 6.05 1.85
N SER A 281 -15.57 5.61 0.70
CA SER A 281 -14.58 6.36 -0.05
C SER A 281 -14.86 6.28 -1.54
N PRO A 282 -15.35 7.37 -2.16
CA PRO A 282 -15.30 7.52 -3.60
C PRO A 282 -13.86 7.77 -4.07
N ARG A 283 -13.67 7.72 -5.38
CA ARG A 283 -12.46 8.26 -5.99
C ARG A 283 -12.21 9.70 -5.54
N CYS A 284 -10.96 10.00 -5.20
CA CYS A 284 -10.56 11.37 -4.90
C CYS A 284 -10.87 12.24 -6.12
N ARG A 285 -11.64 13.31 -5.92
CA ARG A 285 -11.83 14.31 -6.97
C ARG A 285 -10.48 14.94 -7.28
N VAL A 286 -10.10 14.94 -8.55
CA VAL A 286 -9.02 15.80 -9.02
C VAL A 286 -9.52 17.23 -8.83
N ILE A 287 -8.98 17.95 -7.86
CA ILE A 287 -9.22 19.40 -7.78
C ILE A 287 -8.52 19.96 -9.01
N SER A 288 -9.27 20.26 -10.07
CA SER A 288 -8.76 21.08 -11.15
C SER A 288 -8.16 22.34 -10.52
N PRO A 289 -6.93 22.76 -10.89
CA PRO A 289 -6.46 24.07 -10.46
C PRO A 289 -7.52 25.10 -10.86
N LEU A 290 -7.89 25.98 -9.93
CA LEU A 290 -8.81 27.08 -10.19
C LEU A 290 -8.44 27.72 -11.53
N PRO A 291 -9.39 28.03 -12.43
CA PRO A 291 -9.08 28.80 -13.62
C PRO A 291 -8.38 30.08 -13.14
N ALA A 292 -7.19 30.33 -13.69
CA ALA A 292 -6.45 31.55 -13.44
C ALA A 292 -7.42 32.72 -13.59
N MET A 293 -7.51 33.55 -12.54
CA MET A 293 -8.24 34.80 -12.61
C MET A 293 -7.79 35.52 -13.87
N SER A 294 -8.70 35.72 -14.82
CA SER A 294 -8.46 36.52 -16.00
C SER A 294 -8.11 37.93 -15.54
N GLU A 295 -6.85 38.28 -15.71
CA GLU A 295 -6.31 39.61 -15.50
C GLU A 295 -7.09 40.60 -16.38
N GLU A 296 -7.63 41.64 -15.75
CA GLU A 296 -8.29 42.76 -16.41
C GLU A 296 -7.36 43.36 -17.48
N ALA A 297 -7.74 43.24 -18.75
CA ALA A 297 -7.20 44.08 -19.81
C ALA A 297 -8.16 45.26 -20.02
N GLY A 298 -7.94 46.33 -19.25
CA GLY A 298 -8.39 47.66 -19.62
C GLY A 298 -7.74 48.09 -20.95
N GLY A 299 -8.55 48.56 -21.90
CA GLY A 299 -8.06 48.77 -23.27
C GLY A 299 -8.95 49.60 -24.21
N ARG A 300 -9.27 50.83 -23.79
CA ARG A 300 -9.31 52.06 -24.60
C ARG A 300 -10.31 52.16 -25.78
N ALA A 301 -11.24 53.10 -25.60
CA ALA A 301 -12.12 53.67 -26.61
C ALA A 301 -11.36 54.25 -27.83
N THR A 302 -11.87 53.95 -29.03
CA THR A 302 -11.56 54.60 -30.30
C THR A 302 -12.47 55.84 -30.50
N PRO A 303 -11.96 56.99 -30.97
CA PRO A 303 -12.81 58.10 -31.34
C PRO A 303 -13.37 57.91 -32.76
N GLU A 304 -14.70 58.02 -32.86
CA GLU A 304 -15.47 58.02 -34.09
C GLU A 304 -15.25 59.34 -34.85
N LYS A 305 -14.85 59.22 -36.12
CA LYS A 305 -14.70 60.34 -37.07
C LYS A 305 -16.08 60.70 -37.63
N ALA A 306 -16.50 61.95 -37.45
CA ALA A 306 -17.69 62.51 -38.08
C ALA A 306 -17.57 62.58 -39.62
N PRO A 307 -18.68 62.40 -40.37
CA PRO A 307 -18.69 62.51 -41.82
C PRO A 307 -18.81 63.97 -42.29
N ILE A 308 -18.20 64.26 -43.45
CA ILE A 308 -18.30 65.51 -44.19
C ILE A 308 -19.38 65.35 -45.27
N GLY A 309 -20.35 66.26 -45.30
CA GLY A 309 -20.99 66.74 -46.53
C GLY A 309 -22.47 66.39 -46.74
N GLY A 310 -23.33 67.43 -46.70
CA GLY A 310 -24.73 67.39 -47.15
C GLY A 310 -25.62 68.32 -46.35
#